data_AF-A0A699RDS4-F1
#
_entry.id   AF-A0A699RDS4-F1
#
_cell.length_a   1.000
_cell.length_b   1.000
_cell.length_c   1.000
_cell.angle_alpha   90.00
_cell.angle_beta   90.00
_cell.angle_gamma   90.00
#
_symmetry.space_group_name_H-M   'P 1'
#
loop_
_entity.id
_entity.type
_entity.pdbx_description
1 polymer ?
#
loop_
_entity_poly.entity_id
_entity_poly.type
_entity_poly.pdbx_seq_one_letter_code
_entity_poly.pdbx_strand_id
1 'polypeptide(L)'
;LKRRDSIEYATEMELECAKEMKNKLSAHQDTISVLKQQKDAQIKLYKSREDKEIEKVIDLENKVKVLDNIVYKTGQTVQIMNMLNNKCRTSFVKPEYLKKLKQANPRLYDIGFYNDNLALMLSPESDEVIRLEKES
;
A
#
# COMPACT_ATOMS: atom_id res chain seq x y z
N LEU A 1 -40.39 76.47 17.16
CA LEU A 1 -40.74 75.34 16.30
C LEU A 1 -39.59 74.98 15.37
N LYS A 2 -39.32 75.73 14.28
CA LYS A 2 -38.32 75.38 13.24
C LYS A 2 -36.97 74.77 13.66
N ARG A 3 -36.35 75.23 14.76
CA ARG A 3 -35.08 74.64 15.24
C ARG A 3 -35.24 73.28 15.92
N ARG A 4 -36.35 73.02 16.63
CA ARG A 4 -36.59 71.72 17.28
C ARG A 4 -36.85 70.65 16.21
N ASP A 5 -37.69 70.97 15.24
CA ASP A 5 -38.05 70.06 14.14
C ASP A 5 -36.80 69.63 13.33
N SER A 6 -35.83 70.54 13.16
CA SER A 6 -34.55 70.23 12.48
C SER A 6 -33.61 69.35 13.31
N ILE A 7 -33.65 69.42 14.65
CA ILE A 7 -32.82 68.59 15.53
C ILE A 7 -33.39 67.18 15.59
N GLU A 8 -34.71 67.06 15.73
CA GLU A 8 -35.42 65.77 15.78
C GLU A 8 -35.16 64.97 14.49
N TYR A 9 -35.29 65.61 13.33
CA TYR A 9 -34.96 65.00 12.03
C TYR A 9 -33.50 64.53 11.94
N ALA A 10 -32.55 65.34 12.43
CA ALA A 10 -31.13 64.95 12.42
C ALA A 10 -30.87 63.73 13.32
N THR A 11 -31.48 63.70 14.51
CA THR A 11 -31.33 62.56 15.44
C THR A 11 -31.97 61.27 14.91
N GLU A 12 -33.10 61.36 14.19
CA GLU A 12 -33.71 60.19 13.53
C GLU A 12 -32.79 59.61 12.44
N MET A 13 -32.20 60.48 11.62
CA MET A 13 -31.25 60.08 10.59
C MET A 13 -29.99 59.41 11.17
N GLU A 14 -29.46 59.95 12.26
CA GLU A 14 -28.33 59.36 12.99
C GLU A 14 -28.67 57.99 13.58
N LEU A 15 -29.86 57.85 14.18
CA LEU A 15 -30.34 56.60 14.75
C LEU A 15 -30.49 55.52 13.68
N GLU A 16 -31.04 55.87 12.51
CA GLU A 16 -31.23 54.93 11.42
C GLU A 16 -29.89 54.45 10.83
N CYS A 17 -28.94 55.38 10.66
CA CYS A 17 -27.56 55.04 10.28
C CYS A 17 -26.90 54.10 11.31
N ALA A 18 -27.09 54.35 12.61
CA ALA A 18 -26.56 53.50 13.67
C ALA A 18 -27.15 52.07 13.64
N LYS A 19 -28.45 51.94 13.38
CA LYS A 19 -29.09 50.62 13.21
C LYS A 19 -28.54 49.87 12.00
N GLU A 20 -28.37 50.55 10.87
CA GLU A 20 -27.80 49.93 9.66
C GLU A 20 -26.38 49.41 9.92
N MET A 21 -25.53 50.23 10.56
CA MET A 21 -24.18 49.83 10.94
C MET A 21 -24.17 48.62 11.89
N LYS A 22 -25.08 48.59 12.87
CA LYS A 22 -25.23 47.44 13.80
C LYS A 22 -25.60 46.16 13.06
N ASN A 23 -26.53 46.23 12.11
CA ASN A 23 -26.96 45.06 11.34
C ASN A 23 -25.81 44.52 10.46
N LYS A 24 -25.05 45.41 9.81
CA LYS A 24 -23.86 45.03 9.03
C LYS A 24 -22.79 44.37 9.91
N LEU A 25 -22.54 44.92 11.10
CA LEU A 25 -21.58 44.36 12.05
C LEU A 25 -21.99 42.95 12.51
N SER A 26 -23.28 42.76 12.81
CA SER A 26 -23.82 41.44 13.17
C SER A 26 -23.63 40.44 12.02
N ALA A 27 -23.96 40.82 10.79
CA ALA A 27 -23.79 39.94 9.62
C ALA A 27 -22.31 39.57 9.39
N HIS A 28 -21.39 40.50 9.60
CA HIS A 28 -19.95 40.21 9.55
C HIS A 28 -19.51 39.27 10.66
N GLN A 29 -20.03 39.43 11.88
CA GLN A 29 -19.74 38.53 13.00
C GLN A 29 -20.22 37.10 12.72
N ASP A 30 -21.42 36.93 12.17
CA ASP A 30 -21.96 35.63 11.76
C ASP A 30 -21.09 35.00 10.66
N THR A 31 -20.69 35.80 9.66
CA THR A 31 -19.81 35.35 8.58
C THR A 31 -18.46 34.86 9.12
N ILE A 32 -17.85 35.59 10.05
CA ILE A 32 -16.58 35.21 10.70
C ILE A 32 -16.74 33.89 11.46
N SER A 33 -17.86 33.72 12.18
CA SER A 33 -18.15 32.49 12.92
C SER A 33 -18.23 31.27 11.99
N VAL A 34 -18.96 31.39 10.88
CA VAL A 34 -19.08 30.33 9.86
C VAL A 34 -17.73 30.00 9.23
N LEU A 35 -16.97 31.02 8.81
CA LEU A 35 -15.65 30.82 8.22
C LEU A 35 -14.67 30.14 9.18
N LYS A 36 -14.76 30.45 10.48
CA LYS A 36 -13.95 29.79 11.51
C LYS A 36 -14.30 28.30 11.60
N GLN A 37 -15.58 27.95 11.69
CA GLN A 37 -16.03 26.55 11.74
C GLN A 37 -15.62 25.77 10.48
N GLN A 38 -15.71 26.39 9.29
CA GLN A 38 -15.27 25.78 8.04
C GLN A 38 -13.77 25.48 8.04
N LYS A 39 -12.94 26.42 8.53
CA LYS A 39 -11.49 26.19 8.68
C LYS A 39 -11.18 25.04 9.63
N ASP A 40 -11.86 24.99 10.79
CA ASP A 40 -11.66 23.92 11.77
C ASP A 40 -12.05 22.55 11.19
N ALA A 41 -13.17 22.47 10.47
CA ALA A 41 -13.60 21.26 9.78
C ALA A 41 -12.61 20.83 8.68
N GLN A 42 -12.11 21.79 7.89
CA GLN A 42 -11.13 21.53 6.84
C GLN A 42 -9.82 20.97 7.42
N ILE A 43 -9.32 21.56 8.51
CA ILE A 43 -8.12 21.07 9.21
C ILE A 43 -8.31 19.62 9.68
N LYS A 44 -9.47 19.30 10.26
CA LYS A 44 -9.77 17.94 10.72
C LYS A 44 -9.78 16.93 9.57
N LEU A 45 -10.34 17.28 8.42
CA LEU A 45 -10.36 16.43 7.23
C LEU A 45 -8.95 16.17 6.69
N TYR A 46 -8.10 17.20 6.60
CA TYR A 46 -6.72 17.03 6.14
C TYR A 46 -5.92 16.11 7.07
N LYS A 47 -6.01 16.31 8.39
CA LYS A 47 -5.36 15.44 9.37
C LYS A 47 -5.79 13.99 9.23
N SER A 48 -7.09 13.73 9.15
CA SER A 48 -7.61 12.38 8.98
C SER A 48 -7.16 11.71 7.67
N ARG A 49 -7.00 12.50 6.59
CA ARG A 49 -6.46 11.99 5.33
C ARG A 49 -4.98 11.64 5.45
N GLU A 50 -4.20 12.52 6.08
CA GLU A 50 -2.77 12.33 6.32
C GLU A 50 -2.51 11.09 7.18
N ASP A 51 -3.27 10.91 8.27
CA ASP A 51 -3.16 9.73 9.15
C ASP A 51 -3.34 8.41 8.36
N LYS A 52 -4.34 8.37 7.45
CA LYS A 52 -4.59 7.21 6.59
C LYS A 52 -3.48 6.98 5.56
N GLU A 53 -2.89 8.05 5.02
CA GLU A 53 -1.76 7.94 4.09
C GLU A 53 -0.50 7.44 4.82
N ILE A 54 -0.26 7.88 6.06
CA ILE A 54 0.82 7.40 6.91
C ILE A 54 0.68 5.91 7.21
N GLU A 55 -0.52 5.43 7.56
CA GLU A 55 -0.77 4.00 7.81
C GLU A 55 -0.39 3.13 6.59
N LYS A 56 -0.77 3.55 5.38
CA LYS A 56 -0.39 2.87 4.14
C LYS A 56 1.13 2.85 3.92
N VAL A 57 1.82 3.93 4.26
CA VAL A 57 3.29 4.00 4.15
C VAL A 57 3.95 3.03 5.13
N ILE A 58 3.44 2.93 6.36
CA ILE A 58 3.94 1.98 7.37
C ILE A 58 3.78 0.53 6.88
N ASP A 59 2.63 0.18 6.30
CA ASP A 59 2.39 -1.16 5.75
C ASP A 59 3.36 -1.48 4.60
N LEU A 60 3.61 -0.52 3.72
CA LEU A 60 4.58 -0.68 2.64
C LEU A 60 6.01 -0.83 3.16
N GLU A 61 6.41 -0.05 4.16
CA GLU A 61 7.73 -0.16 4.80
C GLU A 61 7.94 -1.57 5.39
N ASN A 62 6.93 -2.11 6.06
CA ASN A 62 6.98 -3.48 6.60
C ASN A 62 7.13 -4.53 5.49
N LYS A 63 6.44 -4.37 4.36
CA LYS A 63 6.60 -5.26 3.19
C LYS A 63 8.01 -5.17 2.60
N VAL A 64 8.58 -3.97 2.49
CA VAL A 64 9.97 -3.77 2.02
C VAL A 64 10.97 -4.47 2.94
N LYS A 65 10.79 -4.39 4.27
CA LYS A 65 11.65 -5.12 5.23
C LYS A 65 11.62 -6.64 5.03
N VAL A 66 10.46 -7.21 4.71
CA VAL A 66 10.36 -8.65 4.40
C VAL A 66 11.11 -8.97 3.10
N LEU A 67 10.97 -8.14 2.07
CA LEU A 67 11.66 -8.31 0.80
C LEU A 67 13.18 -8.26 0.95
N ASP A 68 13.71 -7.33 1.76
CA ASP A 68 15.15 -7.22 2.03
C ASP A 68 15.73 -8.53 2.59
N ASN A 69 15.00 -9.21 3.50
CA ASN A 69 15.41 -10.51 4.04
C ASN A 69 15.41 -11.62 2.97
N ILE A 70 14.42 -11.63 2.09
CA ILE A 70 14.35 -12.59 0.97
C ILE A 70 15.52 -12.36 0.01
N VAL A 71 15.79 -11.11 -0.36
CA VAL A 71 16.92 -10.73 -1.22
C VAL A 71 18.23 -11.15 -0.57
N TYR A 72 18.41 -10.88 0.73
CA TYR A 72 19.59 -11.28 1.48
C TYR A 72 19.83 -12.79 1.45
N LYS A 73 18.80 -13.59 1.78
CA LYS A 73 18.88 -15.06 1.76
C LYS A 73 19.15 -15.59 0.34
N THR A 74 18.53 -15.00 -0.67
CA THR A 74 18.74 -15.36 -2.08
C THR A 74 20.18 -15.06 -2.52
N GLY A 75 20.75 -13.94 -2.08
CA GLY A 75 22.16 -13.63 -2.31
C GLY A 75 23.09 -14.70 -1.73
N GLN A 76 22.82 -15.18 -0.52
CA GLN A 76 23.57 -16.26 0.10
C GLN A 76 23.42 -17.59 -0.66
N THR A 77 22.21 -17.97 -1.07
CA THR A 77 22.00 -19.23 -1.82
C THR A 77 22.71 -19.20 -3.16
N VAL A 78 22.66 -18.07 -3.88
CA VAL A 78 23.40 -17.87 -5.14
C VAL A 78 24.90 -17.99 -4.92
N GLN A 79 25.44 -17.39 -3.85
CA GLN A 79 26.86 -17.52 -3.50
C GLN A 79 27.26 -18.99 -3.25
N ILE A 80 26.44 -19.73 -2.51
CA ILE A 80 26.66 -21.16 -2.23
C ILE A 80 26.59 -21.99 -3.52
N MET A 81 25.58 -21.76 -4.37
CA MET A 81 25.43 -22.43 -5.66
C MET A 81 26.65 -22.19 -6.56
N ASN A 82 27.19 -20.97 -6.58
CA ASN A 82 28.37 -20.65 -7.37
C ASN A 82 29.64 -21.40 -6.87
N MET A 83 29.80 -21.53 -5.55
CA MET A 83 30.87 -22.34 -4.95
C MET A 83 30.70 -23.85 -5.19
N LEU A 84 29.46 -24.34 -5.28
CA LEU A 84 29.21 -25.73 -5.64
C LEU A 84 29.45 -25.96 -7.13
N ASN A 85 29.04 -25.05 -8.02
CA ASN A 85 29.23 -25.20 -9.47
C ASN A 85 30.72 -25.23 -9.87
N ASN A 86 31.57 -24.45 -9.20
CA ASN A 86 33.00 -24.42 -9.52
C ASN A 86 33.80 -25.61 -8.92
N LYS A 87 33.29 -26.28 -7.89
CA LYS A 87 33.92 -27.47 -7.26
C LYS A 87 33.29 -28.80 -7.66
N CYS A 88 32.01 -28.82 -8.05
CA CYS A 88 31.27 -30.00 -8.49
C CYS A 88 31.41 -30.20 -10.02
N ARG A 89 32.64 -30.06 -10.55
CA ARG A 89 33.02 -30.70 -11.81
C ARG A 89 32.86 -32.21 -11.64
N THR A 90 31.70 -32.75 -11.96
CA THR A 90 31.44 -34.18 -12.19
C THR A 90 31.82 -35.15 -11.05
N SER A 91 32.06 -34.68 -9.81
CA SER A 91 32.67 -35.50 -8.76
C SER A 91 31.69 -36.38 -7.96
N PHE A 92 30.38 -36.11 -8.03
CA PHE A 92 29.38 -36.92 -7.33
C PHE A 92 28.90 -38.15 -8.11
N VAL A 93 29.06 -38.15 -9.44
CA VAL A 93 28.77 -39.33 -10.24
C VAL A 93 30.07 -40.07 -10.46
N LYS A 94 30.40 -41.03 -9.59
CA LYS A 94 31.40 -42.03 -9.95
C LYS A 94 30.87 -42.79 -11.18
N PRO A 95 31.48 -42.64 -12.37
CA PRO A 95 30.93 -43.19 -13.60
C PRO A 95 30.79 -44.72 -13.53
N GLU A 96 31.66 -45.35 -12.74
CA GLU A 96 31.70 -46.78 -12.49
C GLU A 96 30.47 -47.30 -11.73
N TYR A 97 29.99 -46.56 -10.73
CA TYR A 97 28.78 -46.93 -9.99
C TYR A 97 27.54 -46.76 -10.86
N LEU A 98 27.50 -45.69 -11.66
CA LEU A 98 26.39 -45.46 -12.57
C LEU A 98 26.36 -46.51 -13.70
N LYS A 99 27.53 -46.96 -14.19
CA LYS A 99 27.64 -48.12 -15.10
C LYS A 99 27.11 -49.40 -14.44
N LYS A 100 27.51 -49.70 -13.20
CA LYS A 100 27.03 -50.90 -12.47
C LYS A 100 25.53 -50.88 -12.21
N LEU A 101 24.97 -49.73 -11.83
CA LEU A 101 23.53 -49.57 -11.59
C LEU A 101 22.72 -49.65 -12.89
N LYS A 102 23.19 -49.05 -13.99
CA LYS A 102 22.59 -49.21 -15.32
C LYS A 102 22.60 -50.66 -15.80
N GLN A 103 23.65 -51.42 -15.47
CA GLN A 103 23.76 -52.82 -15.85
C GLN A 103 22.89 -53.73 -14.97
N ALA A 104 22.77 -53.42 -13.67
CA ALA A 104 21.94 -54.15 -12.73
C ALA A 104 20.44 -53.89 -12.90
N ASN A 105 20.04 -52.66 -13.24
CA ASN A 105 18.66 -52.27 -13.46
C ASN A 105 18.51 -51.33 -14.67
N PRO A 106 18.60 -51.86 -15.91
CA PRO A 106 18.57 -51.06 -17.13
C PRO A 106 17.28 -50.24 -17.27
N ARG A 107 16.15 -50.78 -16.83
CA ARG A 107 14.83 -50.13 -16.87
C ARG A 107 14.76 -48.85 -16.02
N LEU A 108 15.57 -48.77 -14.96
CA LEU A 108 15.61 -47.62 -14.06
C LEU A 108 16.46 -46.45 -14.62
N TYR A 109 16.99 -46.59 -15.83
CA TYR A 109 17.68 -45.49 -16.53
C TYR A 109 17.24 -45.42 -17.99
N ASP A 110 16.16 -46.11 -18.34
CA ASP A 110 15.51 -45.96 -19.62
C ASP A 110 14.79 -44.62 -19.65
N ILE A 111 15.26 -43.73 -20.52
CA ILE A 111 14.80 -42.34 -20.61
C ILE A 111 13.31 -42.29 -20.93
N GLY A 112 12.79 -43.26 -21.69
CA GLY A 112 11.36 -43.39 -21.96
C GLY A 112 10.56 -43.62 -20.67
N PHE A 113 10.96 -44.62 -19.88
CA PHE A 113 10.27 -45.00 -18.63
C PHE A 113 10.33 -43.92 -17.54
N TYR A 114 11.43 -43.15 -17.47
CA TYR A 114 11.55 -42.04 -16.52
C TYR A 114 10.65 -40.86 -16.88
N ASN A 115 10.54 -40.53 -18.17
CA ASN A 115 9.71 -39.42 -18.61
C ASN A 115 8.21 -39.73 -18.46
N ASP A 116 7.79 -40.98 -18.67
CA ASP A 116 6.40 -41.39 -18.45
C ASP A 116 6.02 -41.34 -16.95
N ASN A 117 6.93 -41.76 -16.06
CA ASN A 117 6.72 -41.65 -14.61
C ASN A 117 6.78 -40.20 -14.11
N LEU A 118 7.63 -39.36 -14.72
CA LEU A 118 7.70 -37.94 -14.40
C LEU A 118 6.44 -37.21 -14.88
N ALA A 119 5.91 -37.55 -16.06
CA ALA A 119 4.64 -37.02 -16.55
C ALA A 119 3.46 -37.45 -15.67
N LEU A 120 3.48 -38.66 -15.11
CA LEU A 120 2.50 -39.12 -14.11
C LEU A 120 2.67 -38.40 -12.76
N MET A 121 3.89 -38.18 -12.27
CA MET A 121 4.14 -37.43 -11.02
C MET A 121 3.88 -35.92 -11.13
N LEU A 122 4.10 -35.36 -12.32
CA LEU A 122 3.81 -33.96 -12.65
C LEU A 122 2.38 -33.79 -13.18
N SER A 123 1.62 -34.87 -13.31
CA SER A 123 0.18 -34.81 -13.56
C SER A 123 -0.43 -34.11 -12.34
N PRO A 124 -1.13 -32.97 -12.51
CA PRO A 124 -1.66 -32.24 -11.39
C PRO A 124 -2.81 -33.03 -10.77
N GLU A 125 -2.54 -33.79 -9.72
CA GLU A 125 -3.57 -34.19 -8.75
C GLU A 125 -3.79 -33.02 -7.78
N SER A 126 -4.13 -31.84 -8.28
CA SER A 126 -4.69 -30.77 -7.45
C SER A 126 -5.53 -29.80 -8.27
N ASP A 127 -6.85 -29.97 -8.17
CA ASP A 127 -7.84 -28.91 -8.28
C ASP A 127 -7.70 -27.88 -7.12
N GLU A 128 -6.47 -27.47 -6.77
CA GLU A 128 -6.25 -26.31 -5.92
C GLU A 128 -5.98 -25.10 -6.81
N VAL A 129 -7.07 -24.68 -7.46
CA VAL A 129 -7.19 -23.33 -8.01
C VAL A 129 -6.90 -22.35 -6.87
N ILE A 130 -5.71 -21.74 -6.90
CA ILE A 130 -5.39 -20.56 -6.10
C ILE A 130 -6.31 -19.45 -6.60
N ARG A 131 -7.50 -19.35 -5.98
CA ARG A 131 -8.40 -18.20 -6.16
C ARG A 131 -7.74 -17.01 -5.46
N LEU A 132 -7.08 -16.17 -6.25
CA LEU A 132 -6.80 -14.79 -5.88
C LEU A 132 -8.14 -14.06 -5.82
N GLU A 133 -8.75 -14.04 -4.63
CA GLU A 133 -9.83 -13.10 -4.33
C GLU A 133 -9.27 -11.68 -4.55
N LYS A 134 -9.81 -11.00 -5.56
CA LYS A 134 -9.61 -9.56 -5.74
C LYS A 134 -10.51 -8.88 -4.73
N GLU A 135 -9.90 -8.35 -3.68
CA GLU A 135 -10.56 -7.51 -2.68
C GLU A 135 -10.89 -6.15 -3.31
N SER A 136 -12.15 -5.71 -3.15
CA SER A 136 -12.63 -4.36 -3.48
C SER A 136 -12.76 -3.52 -2.23
#